data_AF-A0AAW0WEU6-F1
#
_entry.id   AF-A0AAW0WEU6-F1
#
_cell.length_a   1.000
_cell.length_b   1.000
_cell.length_c   1.000
_cell.angle_alpha   90.00
_cell.angle_beta   90.00
_cell.angle_gamma   90.00
#
_symmetry.space_group_name_H-M   'P 1'
#
loop_
_entity.id
_entity.type
_entity.pdbx_description
1 polymer ?
#
loop_
_entity_poly.entity_id
_entity_poly.type
_entity_poly.pdbx_seq_one_letter_code
_entity_poly.pdbx_strand_id
1 'polypeptide(L)'
;MAYGKGQGRMSYGRGQGTMEEYLDLLQYLLYIFNTIFFLASAAVFALALYVRFQNNMNNYMEGLFMYYYWNTVVAIMVGASLVMLTSFLACCGAYTRSIPLLIAYKVMTVINFIFMLSASAYLLANGLEDSNLYPYVQETMKGLINQYQWDLTAKRSVDIVQEYIGCCGGYSADDYINIHMPIPDTCRDQVTGNQYKYSCAEVFSQFLEVLTGWITGISISICFFQCFSMVVSICLWRAIKEYDSK
;
A
#
# COMPACT_ATOMS: atom_id res chain seq x y z
N MET A 1 -35.78 38.76 4.63
CA MET A 1 -34.87 38.35 3.55
C MET A 1 -35.38 37.03 3.01
N ALA A 2 -36.21 37.08 1.96
CA ALA A 2 -36.72 35.91 1.26
C ALA A 2 -36.61 36.25 -0.23
N TYR A 3 -35.77 35.55 -0.96
CA TYR A 3 -35.74 35.60 -2.42
C TYR A 3 -35.92 34.19 -2.94
N GLY A 4 -37.18 33.83 -3.17
CA GLY A 4 -37.53 32.76 -4.10
C GLY A 4 -37.51 33.33 -5.52
N LYS A 5 -37.04 32.54 -6.48
CA LYS A 5 -37.31 32.76 -7.90
C LYS A 5 -37.34 31.43 -8.66
N GLY A 6 -38.56 31.04 -9.03
CA GLY A 6 -38.89 30.65 -10.39
C GLY A 6 -38.51 29.24 -10.83
N GLN A 7 -39.40 28.27 -10.58
CA GLN A 7 -39.62 27.15 -11.49
C GLN A 7 -40.13 27.70 -12.84
N GLY A 8 -39.22 27.94 -13.77
CA GLY A 8 -39.54 28.21 -15.18
C GLY A 8 -39.27 26.96 -16.00
N ARG A 9 -40.31 26.17 -16.29
CA ARG A 9 -40.28 25.17 -17.36
C ARG A 9 -40.07 25.91 -18.68
N MET A 10 -38.85 25.89 -19.21
CA MET A 10 -38.53 26.40 -20.55
C MET A 10 -38.26 25.22 -21.48
N SER A 11 -39.01 25.20 -22.57
CA SER A 11 -38.98 24.23 -23.67
C SER A 11 -37.54 23.97 -24.11
N TYR A 12 -36.99 22.81 -23.74
CA TYR A 12 -35.61 22.44 -24.04
C TYR A 12 -35.53 21.85 -25.44
N GLY A 13 -34.79 22.52 -26.32
CA GLY A 13 -34.46 21.99 -27.63
C GLY A 13 -33.81 20.62 -27.46
N ARG A 14 -34.19 19.67 -28.32
CA ARG A 14 -33.80 18.24 -28.31
C ARG A 14 -32.28 17.98 -28.13
N GLY A 15 -31.42 18.98 -28.34
CA GLY A 15 -29.97 18.90 -28.14
C GLY A 15 -29.40 19.45 -26.82
N GLN A 16 -30.15 20.23 -26.02
CA GLN A 16 -29.67 20.68 -24.71
C GLN A 16 -29.91 19.60 -23.63
N GLY A 17 -31.01 18.86 -23.69
CA GLY A 17 -31.32 17.80 -22.71
C GLY A 17 -30.33 16.65 -22.76
N THR A 18 -29.90 16.28 -23.97
CA THR A 18 -28.89 15.24 -24.18
C THR A 18 -27.51 15.62 -23.64
N MET A 19 -27.19 16.92 -23.57
CA MET A 19 -25.90 17.40 -23.06
C MET A 19 -25.85 17.39 -21.53
N GLU A 20 -26.96 17.76 -20.87
CA GLU A 20 -27.07 17.66 -19.41
C GLU A 20 -27.04 16.21 -18.93
N GLU A 21 -27.77 15.31 -19.59
CA GLU A 21 -27.75 13.87 -19.29
C GLU A 21 -26.33 13.27 -19.42
N TYR A 22 -25.58 13.67 -20.46
CA TYR A 22 -24.19 13.25 -20.65
C TYR A 22 -23.25 13.77 -19.56
N LEU A 23 -23.43 15.03 -19.15
CA LEU A 23 -22.63 15.67 -18.10
C LEU A 23 -22.89 15.03 -16.72
N ASP A 24 -24.15 14.71 -16.43
CA ASP A 24 -24.56 14.01 -15.21
C ASP A 24 -24.02 12.57 -15.16
N LEU A 25 -24.03 11.86 -16.29
CA LEU A 25 -23.43 10.53 -16.41
C LEU A 25 -21.92 10.56 -16.07
N LEU A 26 -21.17 11.50 -16.66
CA LEU A 26 -19.74 11.64 -16.40
C LEU A 26 -19.43 11.98 -14.94
N GLN A 27 -20.24 12.84 -14.31
CA GLN A 27 -20.11 13.17 -12.89
C GLN A 27 -20.37 11.97 -12.01
N TYR A 28 -21.44 11.23 -12.30
CA TYR A 28 -21.82 10.06 -11.53
C TYR A 28 -20.76 8.96 -11.58
N LEU A 29 -20.22 8.68 -12.78
CA LEU A 29 -19.10 7.74 -12.95
C LEU A 29 -17.87 8.19 -12.17
N LEU A 30 -17.45 9.45 -12.33
CA LEU A 30 -16.26 9.97 -11.65
C LEU A 30 -16.44 9.96 -10.13
N TYR A 31 -17.63 10.31 -9.63
CA TYR A 31 -17.94 10.34 -8.21
C TYR A 31 -17.91 8.93 -7.58
N ILE A 32 -18.55 7.94 -8.21
CA ILE A 32 -18.60 6.57 -7.67
C ILE A 32 -17.22 5.94 -7.63
N PHE A 33 -16.48 5.96 -8.75
CA PHE A 33 -15.17 5.33 -8.81
C PHE A 33 -14.21 5.94 -7.78
N ASN A 34 -14.16 7.28 -7.68
CA ASN A 34 -13.29 7.94 -6.72
C ASN A 34 -13.77 7.80 -5.27
N THR A 35 -15.07 7.64 -5.01
CA THR A 35 -15.57 7.35 -3.66
C THR A 35 -15.10 5.97 -3.17
N ILE A 36 -15.10 4.96 -4.04
CA ILE A 36 -14.58 3.63 -3.70
C ILE A 36 -13.08 3.72 -3.38
N PHE A 37 -12.30 4.42 -4.21
CA PHE A 37 -10.87 4.63 -3.94
C PHE A 37 -10.62 5.40 -2.65
N PHE A 38 -11.41 6.43 -2.37
CA PHE A 38 -11.33 7.18 -1.11
C PHE A 38 -11.53 6.27 0.10
N LEU A 39 -12.59 5.45 0.11
CA LEU A 39 -12.88 4.54 1.22
C LEU A 39 -11.80 3.47 1.37
N ALA A 40 -11.31 2.90 0.26
CA ALA A 40 -10.22 1.92 0.29
C ALA A 40 -8.93 2.54 0.85
N SER A 41 -8.55 3.73 0.39
CA SER A 41 -7.36 4.43 0.88
C SER A 41 -7.49 4.88 2.33
N ALA A 42 -8.69 5.30 2.77
CA ALA A 42 -8.96 5.63 4.15
C ALA A 42 -8.81 4.40 5.08
N ALA A 43 -9.29 3.24 4.64
CA ALA A 43 -9.12 1.99 5.39
C ALA A 43 -7.63 1.60 5.52
N VAL A 44 -6.85 1.67 4.43
CA VAL A 44 -5.40 1.40 4.47
C VAL A 44 -4.66 2.41 5.35
N PHE A 45 -5.02 3.70 5.25
CA PHE A 45 -4.43 4.74 6.09
C PHE A 45 -4.74 4.51 7.59
N ALA A 46 -5.99 4.17 7.92
CA ALA A 46 -6.38 3.84 9.28
C ALA A 46 -5.62 2.60 9.81
N LEU A 47 -5.44 1.57 8.98
CA LEU A 47 -4.63 0.40 9.34
C LEU A 47 -3.17 0.78 9.58
N ALA A 48 -2.58 1.61 8.72
CA ALA A 48 -1.20 2.08 8.89
C ALA A 48 -1.03 2.89 10.18
N LEU A 49 -2.01 3.74 10.53
CA LEU A 49 -2.03 4.45 11.82
C LEU A 49 -2.18 3.49 13.00
N TYR A 50 -3.07 2.50 12.89
CA TYR A 50 -3.26 1.49 13.93
C TYR A 50 -1.95 0.75 14.22
N VAL A 51 -1.30 0.24 13.17
CA VAL A 51 -0.01 -0.45 13.24
C VAL A 51 1.08 0.45 13.83
N ARG A 52 1.06 1.74 13.51
CA ARG A 52 2.01 2.73 14.01
C ARG A 52 1.87 3.01 15.52
N PHE A 53 0.64 3.14 16.01
CA PHE A 53 0.36 3.54 17.39
C PHE A 53 0.17 2.36 18.34
N GLN A 54 0.21 1.13 17.83
CA GLN A 54 0.13 -0.05 18.68
C GLN A 54 1.43 -0.25 19.47
N ASN A 55 1.42 0.19 20.73
CA ASN A 55 2.56 0.12 21.66
C ASN A 55 3.16 -1.30 21.79
N ASN A 56 2.33 -2.33 21.69
CA ASN A 56 2.79 -3.71 21.73
C ASN A 56 3.75 -4.01 20.57
N MET A 57 3.40 -3.62 19.34
CA MET A 57 4.24 -3.87 18.16
C MET A 57 5.55 -3.07 18.22
N ASN A 58 5.52 -1.84 18.73
CA ASN A 58 6.75 -1.05 18.91
C ASN A 58 7.71 -1.71 19.90
N ASN A 59 7.21 -2.28 21.01
CA ASN A 59 8.08 -2.95 21.99
C ASN A 59 8.60 -4.32 21.50
N TYR A 60 7.86 -5.02 20.65
CA TYR A 60 8.32 -6.30 20.05
C TYR A 60 9.30 -6.10 18.90
N MET A 61 9.25 -4.94 18.23
CA MET A 61 10.13 -4.60 17.12
C MET A 61 11.38 -3.82 17.56
N GLU A 62 11.58 -3.56 18.87
CA GLU A 62 12.81 -2.95 19.41
C GLU A 62 14.02 -3.85 19.11
N GLY A 63 14.65 -3.62 17.96
CA GLY A 63 15.72 -4.47 17.41
C GLY A 63 15.94 -4.26 15.92
N LEU A 64 16.71 -5.16 15.29
CA LEU A 64 17.32 -5.01 13.95
C LEU A 64 16.39 -4.56 12.81
N PHE A 65 15.09 -4.84 12.86
CA PHE A 65 14.13 -4.49 11.81
C PHE A 65 13.39 -3.17 12.05
N MET A 66 13.61 -2.46 13.16
CA MET A 66 12.92 -1.20 13.47
C MET A 66 13.00 -0.20 12.32
N TYR A 67 14.21 0.01 11.77
CA TYR A 67 14.42 1.02 10.73
C TYR A 67 13.65 0.71 9.46
N TYR A 68 13.73 -0.53 8.97
CA TYR A 68 13.05 -0.97 7.76
C TYR A 68 11.54 -1.06 7.94
N TYR A 69 11.09 -1.59 9.08
CA TYR A 69 9.68 -1.65 9.46
C TYR A 69 9.08 -0.25 9.51
N TRP A 70 9.74 0.67 10.22
CA TRP A 70 9.30 2.06 10.38
C TRP A 70 9.21 2.79 9.05
N ASN A 71 10.25 2.70 8.21
CA ASN A 71 10.26 3.32 6.90
C ASN A 71 9.15 2.77 6.00
N THR A 72 8.90 1.46 6.07
CA THR A 72 7.84 0.81 5.29
C THR A 72 6.45 1.29 5.72
N VAL A 73 6.16 1.33 7.03
CA VAL A 73 4.89 1.82 7.56
C VAL A 73 4.66 3.29 7.20
N VAL A 74 5.69 4.14 7.28
CA VAL A 74 5.61 5.55 6.87
C VAL A 74 5.37 5.68 5.37
N ALA A 75 6.05 4.89 4.54
CA ALA A 75 5.85 4.91 3.08
C ALA A 75 4.41 4.54 2.69
N ILE A 76 3.84 3.49 3.30
CA ILE A 76 2.44 3.08 3.10
C ILE A 76 1.49 4.21 3.52
N MET A 77 1.76 4.85 4.66
CA MET A 77 0.94 5.95 5.18
C MET A 77 0.93 7.17 4.24
N VAL A 78 2.11 7.55 3.73
CA VAL A 78 2.24 8.65 2.75
C VAL A 78 1.50 8.29 1.46
N GLY A 79 1.72 7.10 0.91
CA GLY A 79 1.03 6.64 -0.30
C GLY A 79 -0.49 6.63 -0.15
N ALA A 80 -1.01 6.06 0.94
CA ALA A 80 -2.44 6.04 1.21
C ALA A 80 -3.03 7.44 1.37
N SER A 81 -2.32 8.36 2.04
CA SER A 81 -2.77 9.75 2.19
C SER A 81 -2.85 10.51 0.85
N LEU A 82 -1.90 10.27 -0.06
CA LEU A 82 -1.91 10.89 -1.39
C LEU A 82 -3.10 10.39 -2.23
N VAL A 83 -3.36 9.08 -2.24
CA VAL A 83 -4.50 8.51 -2.97
C VAL A 83 -5.84 8.96 -2.33
N MET A 84 -5.89 9.08 -1.01
CA MET A 84 -7.06 9.60 -0.30
C MET A 84 -7.33 11.08 -0.66
N LEU A 85 -6.31 11.94 -0.64
CA LEU A 85 -6.45 13.35 -1.00
C LEU A 85 -6.87 13.54 -2.46
N THR A 86 -6.29 12.76 -3.38
CA THR A 86 -6.66 12.83 -4.80
C THR A 86 -8.09 12.40 -5.05
N SER A 87 -8.53 11.32 -4.41
CA SER A 87 -9.90 10.84 -4.49
C SER A 87 -10.88 11.87 -3.93
N PHE A 88 -10.54 12.55 -2.82
CA PHE A 88 -11.35 13.63 -2.27
C PHE A 88 -11.49 14.82 -3.25
N LEU A 89 -10.38 15.25 -3.86
CA LEU A 89 -10.40 16.31 -4.89
C LEU A 89 -11.26 15.91 -6.09
N ALA A 90 -11.24 14.65 -6.49
CA ALA A 90 -12.09 14.13 -7.58
C ALA A 90 -13.57 14.23 -7.22
N CYS A 91 -13.96 13.77 -6.03
CA CYS A 91 -15.34 13.83 -5.56
C CYS A 91 -15.84 15.27 -5.43
N CYS A 92 -15.04 16.16 -4.84
CA CYS A 92 -15.38 17.58 -4.73
C CYS A 92 -15.45 18.25 -6.11
N GLY A 93 -14.51 17.96 -7.01
CA GLY A 93 -14.49 18.48 -8.38
C GLY A 93 -15.70 18.03 -9.20
N ALA A 94 -16.09 16.77 -9.08
CA ALA A 94 -17.28 16.22 -9.72
C ALA A 94 -18.57 16.87 -9.18
N TYR A 95 -18.71 16.96 -7.86
CA TYR A 95 -19.91 17.51 -7.22
C TYR A 95 -20.09 19.01 -7.46
N THR A 96 -19.01 19.79 -7.33
CA THR A 96 -19.06 21.25 -7.47
C THR A 96 -18.96 21.73 -8.91
N ARG A 97 -18.68 20.84 -9.86
CA ARG A 97 -18.37 21.17 -11.27
C ARG A 97 -17.27 22.24 -11.43
N SER A 98 -16.40 22.39 -10.43
CA SER A 98 -15.39 23.43 -10.45
C SER A 98 -14.16 23.02 -11.26
N ILE A 99 -13.91 23.78 -12.33
CA ILE A 99 -12.74 23.63 -13.20
C ILE A 99 -11.40 23.57 -12.44
N PRO A 100 -11.10 24.46 -11.47
CA PRO A 100 -9.82 24.39 -10.76
C PRO A 100 -9.63 23.09 -9.96
N LEU A 101 -10.68 22.57 -9.31
CA LEU A 101 -10.59 21.30 -8.58
C LEU A 101 -10.37 20.11 -9.52
N LEU A 102 -11.05 20.10 -10.68
CA LEU A 102 -10.83 19.08 -11.71
C LEU A 102 -9.39 19.13 -12.26
N ILE A 103 -8.81 20.33 -12.42
CA ILE A 103 -7.40 20.49 -12.81
C ILE A 103 -6.47 19.98 -11.71
N ALA A 104 -6.70 20.35 -10.46
CA ALA A 104 -5.90 19.88 -9.32
C ALA A 104 -5.93 18.35 -9.19
N TYR A 105 -7.12 17.74 -9.33
CA TYR A 105 -7.28 16.28 -9.38
C TYR A 105 -6.41 15.65 -10.47
N LYS A 106 -6.48 16.16 -11.71
CA LYS A 106 -5.70 15.64 -12.84
C LYS A 106 -4.20 15.73 -12.58
N VAL A 107 -3.71 16.88 -12.10
CA VAL A 107 -2.29 17.08 -11.77
C VAL A 107 -1.84 16.10 -10.69
N MET A 108 -2.59 15.99 -9.59
CA MET A 108 -2.24 15.08 -8.52
C MET A 108 -2.33 13.61 -8.93
N THR A 109 -3.24 13.25 -9.84
CA THR A 109 -3.34 11.89 -10.40
C THR A 109 -2.07 11.53 -11.18
N VAL A 110 -1.53 12.45 -11.98
CA VAL A 110 -0.25 12.24 -12.68
C VAL A 110 0.90 12.05 -11.69
N ILE A 111 0.94 12.85 -10.63
CA ILE A 111 1.95 12.71 -9.57
C ILE A 111 1.86 11.31 -8.93
N ASN A 112 0.66 10.88 -8.53
CA ASN A 112 0.45 9.55 -7.96
C ASN A 112 0.86 8.42 -8.91
N PHE A 113 0.54 8.56 -10.20
CA PHE A 113 0.92 7.59 -11.22
C PHE A 113 2.44 7.43 -11.31
N ILE A 114 3.19 8.54 -11.34
CA ILE A 114 4.67 8.51 -11.36
C ILE A 114 5.21 7.86 -10.08
N PHE A 115 4.68 8.20 -8.92
CA PHE A 115 5.11 7.62 -7.64
C PHE A 115 4.80 6.13 -7.54
N MET A 116 3.63 5.67 -7.98
CA MET A 116 3.28 4.25 -7.94
C MET A 116 4.10 3.44 -8.93
N LEU A 117 4.36 3.97 -10.13
CA LEU A 117 5.22 3.31 -11.10
C LEU A 117 6.67 3.24 -10.62
N SER A 118 7.22 4.32 -10.08
CA SER A 118 8.59 4.33 -9.57
C SER A 118 8.75 3.40 -8.36
N ALA A 119 7.78 3.39 -7.45
CA ALA A 119 7.75 2.48 -6.31
C ALA A 119 7.63 1.01 -6.75
N SER A 120 6.75 0.71 -7.71
CA SER A 120 6.58 -0.65 -8.24
C SER A 120 7.85 -1.12 -8.97
N ALA A 121 8.45 -0.26 -9.79
CA ALA A 121 9.71 -0.55 -10.47
C ALA A 121 10.86 -0.75 -9.47
N TYR A 122 10.93 0.07 -8.42
CA TYR A 122 11.91 -0.09 -7.34
C TYR A 122 11.71 -1.41 -6.59
N LEU A 123 10.47 -1.77 -6.26
CA LEU A 123 10.14 -3.04 -5.60
C LEU A 123 10.51 -4.24 -6.48
N LEU A 124 10.23 -4.20 -7.78
CA LEU A 124 10.62 -5.25 -8.72
C LEU A 124 12.13 -5.33 -8.92
N ALA A 125 12.83 -4.19 -8.98
CA ALA A 125 14.28 -4.16 -9.17
C ALA A 125 15.05 -4.59 -7.91
N ASN A 126 14.45 -4.46 -6.73
CA ASN A 126 15.07 -4.84 -5.46
C ASN A 126 14.46 -6.11 -4.84
N GLY A 127 13.55 -6.79 -5.53
CA GLY A 127 13.03 -8.10 -5.13
C GLY A 127 13.47 -9.19 -6.12
N LEU A 128 13.92 -10.38 -5.71
CA LEU A 128 14.28 -10.88 -4.38
C LEU A 128 15.26 -12.08 -4.44
N GLU A 129 15.93 -12.32 -5.58
CA GLU A 129 17.07 -13.27 -5.65
C GLU A 129 18.44 -12.57 -5.64
N ASP A 130 18.57 -11.36 -6.20
CA ASP A 130 19.85 -10.64 -6.35
C ASP A 130 20.05 -9.47 -5.38
N SER A 131 19.12 -9.27 -4.43
CA SER A 131 19.15 -8.10 -3.56
C SER A 131 19.88 -8.34 -2.24
N ASN A 132 20.46 -7.27 -1.70
CA ASN A 132 21.14 -7.22 -0.39
C ASN A 132 20.27 -7.72 0.79
N LEU A 133 18.98 -7.97 0.58
CA LEU A 133 18.05 -8.39 1.62
C LEU A 133 18.32 -9.83 2.08
N TYR A 134 18.60 -10.76 1.16
CA TYR A 134 18.91 -12.14 1.52
C TYR A 134 20.12 -12.25 2.47
N PRO A 135 21.32 -11.74 2.11
CA PRO A 135 22.47 -11.77 3.01
C PRO A 135 22.26 -10.89 4.27
N TYR A 136 21.49 -9.80 4.18
CA TYR A 136 21.15 -8.98 5.34
C TYR A 136 20.34 -9.77 6.37
N VAL A 137 19.34 -10.55 5.93
CA VAL A 137 18.53 -11.39 6.83
C VAL A 137 19.37 -12.52 7.42
N GLN A 138 20.26 -13.14 6.63
CA GLN A 138 21.19 -14.17 7.12
C GLN A 138 22.09 -13.64 8.24
N GLU A 139 22.78 -12.52 8.01
CA GLU A 139 23.67 -11.90 8.99
C GLU A 139 22.92 -11.37 10.21
N THR A 140 21.73 -10.81 10.01
CA THR A 140 20.85 -10.35 11.09
C THR A 140 20.45 -11.51 12.01
N MET A 141 19.98 -12.61 11.43
CA MET A 141 19.60 -13.80 12.20
C MET A 141 20.80 -14.43 12.92
N LYS A 142 21.95 -14.53 12.24
CA LYS A 142 23.19 -15.01 12.87
C LYS A 142 23.66 -14.12 14.02
N GLY A 143 23.58 -12.80 13.85
CA GLY A 143 23.89 -11.82 14.89
C GLY A 143 23.01 -11.98 16.13
N LEU A 144 21.70 -12.21 15.93
CA LEU A 144 20.77 -12.49 17.02
C LEU A 144 21.06 -13.83 17.71
N ILE A 145 21.39 -14.88 16.95
CA ILE A 145 21.77 -16.19 17.48
C ILE A 145 23.04 -16.07 18.36
N ASN A 146 24.02 -15.27 17.97
CA ASN A 146 25.22 -15.02 18.79
C ASN A 146 24.88 -14.39 20.15
N GLN A 147 23.80 -13.61 20.23
CA GLN A 147 23.34 -12.95 21.47
C GLN A 147 22.28 -13.76 22.23
N TYR A 148 21.88 -14.92 21.70
CA TYR A 148 20.74 -15.70 22.19
C TYR A 148 20.83 -16.11 23.67
N GLN A 149 22.03 -16.33 24.22
CA GLN A 149 22.18 -16.64 25.67
C GLN A 149 22.13 -15.41 26.57
N TRP A 150 22.45 -14.23 26.05
CA TRP A 150 22.79 -13.04 26.84
C TRP A 150 21.70 -11.97 26.76
N ASP A 151 20.94 -11.94 25.68
CA ASP A 151 19.86 -11.00 25.45
C ASP A 151 18.52 -11.74 25.29
N LEU A 152 17.62 -11.50 26.25
CA LEU A 152 16.27 -12.08 26.27
C LEU A 152 15.43 -11.60 25.08
N THR A 153 15.67 -10.38 24.60
CA THR A 153 14.98 -9.80 23.44
C THR A 153 15.43 -10.52 22.18
N ALA A 154 16.75 -10.68 21.98
CA ALA A 154 17.28 -11.42 20.84
C ALA A 154 16.78 -12.87 20.82
N LYS A 155 16.79 -13.55 21.97
CA LYS A 155 16.21 -14.88 22.13
C LYS A 155 14.75 -14.93 21.70
N ARG A 156 13.90 -14.06 22.26
CA ARG A 156 12.46 -14.01 21.95
C ARG A 156 12.22 -13.73 20.47
N SER A 157 12.96 -12.82 19.86
CA SER A 157 12.83 -12.51 18.43
C SER A 157 13.15 -13.71 17.55
N VAL A 158 14.27 -14.41 17.83
CA VAL A 158 14.65 -15.62 17.08
C VAL A 158 13.63 -16.73 17.25
N ASP A 159 13.17 -16.97 18.49
CA ASP A 159 12.17 -17.99 18.80
C ASP A 159 10.85 -17.76 18.05
N ILE A 160 10.33 -16.53 18.08
CA ILE A 160 9.10 -16.16 17.36
C ILE A 160 9.26 -16.34 15.85
N VAL A 161 10.41 -15.90 15.30
CA VAL A 161 10.66 -16.00 13.86
C VAL A 161 10.75 -17.46 13.43
N GLN A 162 11.50 -18.29 14.14
CA GLN A 162 11.69 -19.71 13.80
C GLN A 162 10.39 -20.51 13.92
N GLU A 163 9.59 -20.25 14.96
CA GLU A 163 8.31 -20.93 15.18
C GLU A 163 7.24 -20.47 14.18
N TYR A 164 7.14 -19.16 13.89
CA TYR A 164 6.09 -18.62 13.01
C TYR A 164 6.38 -18.83 11.53
N ILE A 165 7.64 -18.72 11.11
CA ILE A 165 8.05 -18.89 9.70
C ILE A 165 8.34 -20.35 9.38
N GLY A 166 8.73 -21.16 10.37
CA GLY A 166 9.10 -22.56 10.16
C GLY A 166 10.47 -22.72 9.51
N CYS A 167 11.47 -22.06 10.09
CA CYS A 167 12.84 -22.01 9.57
C CYS A 167 13.87 -22.20 10.68
N CYS A 168 15.14 -22.43 10.34
CA CYS A 168 16.18 -22.58 11.35
C CYS A 168 17.53 -21.97 10.97
N GLY A 169 18.09 -21.21 11.92
CA GLY A 169 19.37 -20.53 11.76
C GLY A 169 19.30 -19.29 10.87
N GLY A 170 20.43 -18.58 10.77
CA GLY A 170 20.59 -17.52 9.79
C GLY A 170 21.01 -18.09 8.44
N TYR A 171 22.06 -18.91 8.44
CA TYR A 171 22.51 -19.69 7.30
C TYR A 171 22.04 -21.14 7.38
N SER A 172 22.11 -21.72 8.58
CA SER A 172 21.67 -23.10 8.84
C SER A 172 21.57 -23.34 10.35
N ALA A 173 21.01 -24.48 10.75
CA ALA A 173 20.97 -24.88 12.16
C ALA A 173 22.36 -25.03 12.80
N ASP A 174 23.42 -25.20 12.00
CA ASP A 174 24.80 -25.29 12.48
C ASP A 174 25.27 -23.97 13.12
N ASP A 175 24.59 -22.84 12.86
CA ASP A 175 24.86 -21.57 13.53
C ASP A 175 24.81 -21.70 15.06
N TYR A 176 23.94 -22.56 15.60
CA TYR A 176 23.87 -22.86 17.03
C TYR A 176 25.03 -23.75 17.51
N ILE A 177 25.41 -24.74 16.70
CA ILE A 177 26.51 -25.66 17.02
C ILE A 177 27.84 -24.92 17.05
N ASN A 178 28.05 -23.98 16.13
CA ASN A 178 29.24 -23.15 16.04
C ASN A 178 29.47 -22.31 17.31
N ILE A 179 28.41 -21.92 18.00
CA ILE A 179 28.46 -21.20 19.29
C ILE A 179 28.32 -22.14 20.51
N HIS A 180 28.48 -23.45 20.32
CA HIS A 180 28.40 -24.47 21.36
C HIS A 180 27.05 -24.47 22.10
N MET A 181 25.97 -24.16 21.38
CA MET A 181 24.60 -24.15 21.89
C MET A 181 23.79 -25.31 21.32
N PRO A 182 22.92 -25.96 22.13
CA PRO A 182 21.93 -26.88 21.57
C PRO A 182 20.94 -26.13 20.68
N ILE A 183 20.52 -26.77 19.60
CA ILE A 183 19.49 -26.25 18.70
C ILE A 183 18.17 -26.13 19.50
N PRO A 184 17.52 -24.96 19.53
CA PRO A 184 16.30 -24.74 20.30
C PRO A 184 15.11 -25.51 19.71
N ASP A 185 14.12 -25.82 20.55
CA ASP A 185 12.91 -26.54 20.14
C ASP A 185 12.06 -25.75 19.12
N THR A 186 12.19 -24.43 19.09
CA THR A 186 11.56 -23.52 18.11
C THR A 186 12.03 -23.74 16.67
N CYS A 187 13.19 -24.40 16.50
CA CYS A 187 13.73 -24.82 15.19
C CYS A 187 13.21 -26.20 14.74
N ARG A 188 12.18 -26.75 15.41
CA ARG A 188 11.54 -28.02 15.05
C ARG A 188 10.06 -27.82 14.72
N ASP A 189 9.58 -28.64 13.79
CA ASP A 189 8.17 -28.76 13.49
C ASP A 189 7.44 -29.44 14.67
N GLN A 190 6.41 -28.78 15.19
CA GLN A 190 5.65 -29.26 16.35
C GLN A 190 4.86 -30.55 16.08
N VAL A 191 4.55 -30.84 14.82
CA VAL A 191 3.80 -32.04 14.42
C VAL A 191 4.75 -33.21 14.18
N THR A 192 5.82 -32.98 13.41
CA THR A 192 6.73 -34.07 13.00
C THR A 192 7.93 -34.26 13.94
N GLY A 193 8.26 -33.27 14.76
CA GLY A 193 9.46 -33.25 15.62
C GLY A 193 10.78 -33.08 14.85
N ASN A 194 10.71 -32.99 13.52
CA ASN A 194 11.86 -32.84 12.66
C ASN A 194 12.35 -31.40 12.68
N GLN A 195 13.67 -31.25 12.53
CA GLN A 195 14.30 -29.94 12.39
C GLN A 195 13.93 -29.30 11.05
N TYR A 196 13.70 -27.98 11.03
CA TYR A 196 13.53 -27.27 9.78
C TYR A 196 14.81 -27.33 8.93
N LYS A 197 14.62 -27.63 7.64
CA LYS A 197 15.71 -27.80 6.68
C LYS A 197 16.22 -26.47 6.12
N TYR A 198 15.34 -25.49 5.98
CA TYR A 198 15.62 -24.23 5.30
C TYR A 198 16.05 -23.14 6.27
N SER A 199 16.93 -22.25 5.78
CA SER A 199 17.36 -21.07 6.52
C SER A 199 16.23 -20.05 6.64
N CYS A 200 16.25 -19.22 7.69
CA CYS A 200 15.22 -18.19 7.83
C CYS A 200 15.25 -17.15 6.72
N ALA A 201 16.40 -16.88 6.13
CA ALA A 201 16.49 -15.97 4.98
C ALA A 201 15.79 -16.52 3.73
N GLU A 202 15.92 -17.82 3.47
CA GLU A 202 15.32 -18.49 2.30
C GLU A 202 13.80 -18.59 2.38
N VAL A 203 13.26 -18.99 3.53
CA VAL A 203 11.80 -19.04 3.69
C VAL A 203 11.21 -17.63 3.69
N PHE A 204 11.89 -16.67 4.33
CA PHE A 204 11.45 -15.29 4.36
C PHE A 204 11.51 -14.62 2.98
N SER A 205 12.53 -14.89 2.17
CA SER A 205 12.61 -14.37 0.80
C SER A 205 11.47 -14.90 -0.06
N GLN A 206 11.21 -16.22 -0.03
CA GLN A 206 10.09 -16.81 -0.76
C GLN A 206 8.74 -16.19 -0.36
N PHE A 207 8.53 -15.97 0.94
CA PHE A 207 7.33 -15.29 1.43
C PHE A 207 7.23 -13.85 0.90
N LEU A 208 8.33 -13.10 0.92
CA LEU A 208 8.37 -11.73 0.40
C LEU A 208 8.19 -11.65 -1.12
N GLU A 209 8.63 -12.64 -1.90
CA GLU A 209 8.40 -12.68 -3.35
C GLU A 209 6.93 -12.81 -3.68
N VAL A 210 6.26 -13.78 -3.04
CA VAL A 210 4.81 -13.92 -3.18
C VAL A 210 4.14 -12.64 -2.71
N LEU A 211 4.63 -12.04 -1.62
CA LEU A 211 4.06 -10.82 -1.07
C LEU A 211 4.33 -9.55 -1.91
N THR A 212 5.42 -9.46 -2.63
CA THR A 212 5.69 -8.30 -3.49
C THR A 212 4.95 -8.45 -4.82
N GLY A 213 4.77 -9.68 -5.30
CA GLY A 213 4.01 -10.01 -6.51
C GLY A 213 2.53 -9.55 -6.45
N TRP A 214 1.77 -9.98 -5.44
CA TRP A 214 0.37 -9.53 -5.31
C TRP A 214 0.23 -8.01 -5.07
N ILE A 215 1.10 -7.39 -4.25
CA ILE A 215 1.07 -5.94 -3.99
C ILE A 215 1.32 -5.14 -5.27
N THR A 216 2.34 -5.53 -6.05
CA THR A 216 2.67 -4.87 -7.32
C THR A 216 1.55 -5.07 -8.34
N GLY A 217 0.93 -6.25 -8.40
CA GLY A 217 -0.24 -6.51 -9.23
C GLY A 217 -1.45 -5.63 -8.87
N ILE A 218 -1.73 -5.45 -7.58
CA ILE A 218 -2.79 -4.54 -7.10
C ILE A 218 -2.45 -3.09 -7.47
N SER A 219 -1.19 -2.67 -7.30
CA SER A 219 -0.75 -1.31 -7.63
C SER A 219 -0.91 -0.98 -9.13
N ILE A 220 -0.52 -1.89 -10.02
CA ILE A 220 -0.68 -1.72 -11.47
C ILE A 220 -2.16 -1.66 -11.86
N SER A 221 -3.00 -2.48 -11.22
CA SER A 221 -4.46 -2.44 -11.44
C SER A 221 -5.06 -1.09 -11.04
N ILE A 222 -4.63 -0.53 -9.91
CA ILE A 222 -5.05 0.81 -9.47
C ILE A 222 -4.59 1.88 -10.48
N CYS A 223 -3.36 1.79 -11.00
CA CYS A 223 -2.87 2.71 -12.04
C CYS A 223 -3.76 2.69 -13.28
N PHE A 224 -4.19 1.51 -13.74
CA PHE A 224 -5.11 1.38 -14.87
C PHE A 224 -6.45 2.10 -14.62
N PHE A 225 -7.06 1.88 -13.45
CA PHE A 225 -8.31 2.56 -13.10
C PHE A 225 -8.16 4.07 -12.90
N GLN A 226 -7.00 4.54 -12.44
CA GLN A 226 -6.69 5.96 -12.37
C GLN A 226 -6.58 6.59 -13.76
N CYS A 227 -5.95 5.93 -14.72
CA CYS A 227 -5.92 6.40 -16.11
C CYS A 227 -7.34 6.51 -16.68
N PHE A 228 -8.19 5.51 -16.43
CA PHE A 228 -9.60 5.56 -16.83
C PHE A 228 -10.34 6.75 -16.20
N SER A 229 -10.19 6.94 -14.88
CA SER A 229 -10.83 8.04 -14.14
C SER A 229 -10.32 9.42 -14.61
N MET A 230 -9.04 9.52 -14.99
CA MET A 230 -8.45 10.71 -15.55
C MET A 230 -9.05 11.05 -16.92
N VAL A 231 -9.27 10.06 -17.79
CA VAL A 231 -9.94 10.26 -19.09
C VAL A 231 -11.37 10.79 -18.89
N VAL A 232 -12.13 10.17 -17.98
CA VAL A 232 -13.49 10.64 -17.62
C VAL A 232 -13.45 12.09 -17.12
N SER A 233 -12.48 12.44 -16.27
CA SER A 233 -12.31 13.81 -15.78
C SER A 233 -11.93 14.82 -16.89
N ILE A 234 -11.15 14.42 -17.89
CA ILE A 234 -10.85 15.25 -19.06
C ILE A 234 -12.11 15.47 -19.90
N CYS A 235 -12.90 14.42 -20.14
CA CYS A 235 -14.17 14.52 -20.84
C CYS A 235 -15.15 15.45 -20.10
N LEU A 236 -15.26 15.31 -18.78
CA LEU A 236 -16.09 16.16 -17.94
C LEU A 236 -15.62 17.63 -18.00
N TRP A 237 -14.32 17.86 -17.89
CA TRP A 237 -13.75 19.22 -17.99
C TRP A 237 -14.06 19.88 -19.34
N ARG A 238 -13.94 19.13 -20.45
CA ARG A 238 -14.30 19.65 -21.79
C ARG A 238 -15.79 19.95 -21.89
N ALA A 239 -16.64 19.05 -21.39
CA ALA A 239 -18.09 19.20 -21.42
C ALA A 239 -18.56 20.42 -20.62
N ILE A 240 -18.01 20.65 -19.41
CA ILE A 240 -18.32 21.84 -18.60
C ILE A 240 -17.91 23.12 -19.34
N LYS A 241 -16.71 23.14 -19.93
CA LYS A 241 -16.22 24.33 -20.65
C LYS A 241 -17.06 24.66 -21.89
N GLU A 242 -17.53 23.64 -22.61
CA GLU A 242 -18.43 23.84 -23.76
C GLU A 242 -19.81 24.32 -23.31
N TYR A 243 -20.32 23.80 -22.19
CA TYR A 243 -21.59 24.21 -21.61
C TYR A 243 -21.58 25.67 -21.17
N ASP A 244 -20.52 26.12 -20.47
CA ASP A 244 -20.38 27.52 -20.01
C ASP A 244 -20.14 28.51 -21.17
N SER A 245 -19.74 28.02 -22.35
CA SER A 245 -19.47 28.85 -23.53
C SER A 245 -20.70 29.10 -24.40
N LYS A 246 -21.83 28.41 -24.16
CA LYS A 246 -23.08 28.55 -24.91
C LYS A 246 -24.08 29.37 -24.11
#